data_AF-A0A4R2KGD1-F1
#
_entry.id   AF-A0A4R2KGD1-F1
#
_cell.length_a   1.000
_cell.length_b   1.000
_cell.length_c   1.000
_cell.angle_alpha   90.00
_cell.angle_beta   90.00
_cell.angle_gamma   90.00
#
_symmetry.space_group_name_H-M   'P 1'
#
loop_
_entity.id
_entity.type
_entity.pdbx_description
1 polymer ?
#
loop_
_entity_poly.entity_id
_entity_poly.type
_entity_poly.pdbx_seq_one_letter_code
_entity_poly.pdbx_strand_id
1 'polypeptide(L)'
;MLLDKIKNSLRADGTDLDEEIQDLIDAAKADLKLSGVLESKIIDTDPLIIRAVTVYCKANYSTDGKEAERFQESYEMIKTHMTLSCDYTDTITDETVE
;
A
#
# COMPACT_ATOMS: atom_id res chain seq x y z
N MET A 1 10.71 -11.39 -3.37
CA MET A 1 10.73 -9.94 -3.07
C MET A 1 9.28 -9.42 -3.10
N LEU A 2 8.99 -8.18 -2.65
CA LEU A 2 7.63 -7.63 -2.74
C LEU A 2 7.16 -7.57 -4.20
N LEU A 3 8.05 -7.14 -5.10
CA LEU A 3 7.82 -7.14 -6.54
C LEU A 3 7.29 -8.49 -7.06
N ASP A 4 7.96 -9.61 -6.75
CA ASP A 4 7.50 -10.95 -7.17
C ASP A 4 6.08 -11.28 -6.66
N LYS A 5 5.75 -10.88 -5.42
CA LYS A 5 4.41 -11.10 -4.86
C LYS A 5 3.37 -10.29 -5.63
N ILE A 6 3.68 -9.05 -5.98
CA ILE A 6 2.80 -8.18 -6.76
C ILE A 6 2.65 -8.71 -8.19
N LYS A 7 3.73 -9.07 -8.87
CA LYS A 7 3.71 -9.67 -10.21
C LYS A 7 2.81 -10.90 -10.27
N ASN A 8 2.99 -11.83 -9.32
CA ASN A 8 2.12 -13.01 -9.21
C ASN A 8 0.64 -12.63 -8.99
N SER A 9 0.37 -11.58 -8.20
CA SER A 9 -0.98 -11.11 -7.93
C SER A 9 -1.64 -10.44 -9.14
N LEU A 10 -0.85 -9.77 -9.98
CA LEU A 10 -1.25 -9.13 -11.24
C LEU A 10 -1.30 -10.12 -12.41
N ARG A 11 -0.73 -11.33 -12.25
CA ARG A 11 -0.51 -12.31 -13.34
C ARG A 11 0.36 -11.72 -14.45
N ALA A 12 1.34 -10.90 -14.07
CA ALA A 12 2.34 -10.35 -14.97
C ALA A 12 3.54 -11.31 -15.06
N ASP A 13 3.78 -11.83 -16.26
CA ASP A 13 4.90 -12.71 -16.57
C ASP A 13 6.05 -11.92 -17.22
N GLY A 14 7.27 -12.47 -17.17
CA GLY A 14 8.45 -11.81 -17.74
C GLY A 14 8.97 -10.66 -16.87
N THR A 15 9.73 -9.74 -17.45
CA THR A 15 10.37 -8.62 -16.74
C THR A 15 10.10 -7.25 -17.39
N ASP A 16 9.34 -7.22 -18.48
CA ASP A 16 9.15 -6.01 -19.30
C ASP A 16 8.40 -4.91 -18.55
N LEU A 17 7.62 -5.28 -17.54
CA LEU A 17 6.81 -4.35 -16.73
C LEU A 17 7.34 -4.20 -15.29
N ASP A 18 8.53 -4.72 -15.01
CA ASP A 18 9.06 -4.73 -13.64
C ASP A 18 9.30 -3.32 -13.10
N GLU A 19 9.79 -2.40 -13.95
CA GLU A 19 9.98 -0.99 -13.59
C GLU A 19 8.63 -0.31 -13.31
N GLU A 20 7.62 -0.49 -14.17
CA GLU A 20 6.29 0.09 -13.98
C GLU A 20 5.60 -0.43 -12.71
N ILE A 21 5.72 -1.74 -12.43
CA ILE A 21 5.16 -2.34 -11.22
C ILE A 21 5.92 -1.82 -9.98
N GLN A 22 7.24 -1.65 -10.07
CA GLN A 22 8.04 -1.08 -8.99
C GLN A 22 7.64 0.38 -8.70
N ASP A 23 7.41 1.19 -9.73
CA ASP A 23 6.92 2.56 -9.58
C ASP A 23 5.55 2.61 -8.88
N LEU A 24 4.63 1.69 -9.20
CA LEU A 24 3.34 1.58 -8.51
C LEU A 24 3.50 1.15 -7.04
N ILE A 25 4.45 0.26 -6.74
CA ILE A 25 4.76 -0.15 -5.37
C ILE A 25 5.27 1.05 -4.56
N ASP A 26 6.18 1.83 -5.15
CA ASP A 26 6.78 2.98 -4.49
C ASP A 26 5.77 4.13 -4.32
N ALA A 27 4.88 4.34 -5.30
CA ALA A 27 3.75 5.26 -5.18
C ALA A 27 2.79 4.88 -4.05
N ALA A 28 2.44 3.59 -3.92
CA ALA A 28 1.59 3.10 -2.83
C ALA A 28 2.24 3.35 -1.46
N LYS A 29 3.54 3.03 -1.32
CA LYS A 29 4.28 3.26 -0.06
C LYS A 29 4.36 4.75 0.29
N ALA A 30 4.59 5.60 -0.71
CA ALA A 30 4.62 7.05 -0.52
C ALA A 30 3.25 7.59 -0.08
N ASP A 31 2.15 7.09 -0.65
CA ASP A 31 0.79 7.49 -0.26
C ASP A 31 0.43 7.05 1.17
N LEU A 32 0.84 5.85 1.59
CA LEU A 32 0.69 5.39 2.98
C LEU A 32 1.44 6.31 3.95
N LYS A 33 2.69 6.65 3.62
CA LYS A 33 3.50 7.59 4.41
C LYS A 33 2.84 8.96 4.50
N LEU A 34 2.39 9.51 3.36
CA LEU A 34 1.70 10.79 3.29
C LEU A 34 0.42 10.81 4.11
N SER A 35 -0.28 9.69 4.18
CA SER A 35 -1.53 9.53 4.94
C SER A 35 -1.31 9.38 6.46
N GLY A 36 -0.05 9.29 6.92
CA GLY A 36 0.30 9.23 8.34
C GLY A 36 0.72 7.86 8.86
N VAL A 37 0.90 6.86 7.98
CA VAL A 37 1.48 5.57 8.39
C VAL A 37 2.97 5.75 8.70
N LEU A 38 3.40 5.24 9.85
CA LEU A 38 4.79 5.28 10.30
C LEU A 38 5.73 4.63 9.28
N GLU A 39 6.79 5.35 8.90
CA GLU A 39 7.79 4.85 7.95
C GLU A 39 8.45 3.55 8.40
N SER A 40 8.63 3.36 9.71
CA SER A 40 9.15 2.12 10.30
C SER A 40 8.23 0.91 10.12
N LYS A 41 6.95 1.14 9.82
CA LYS A 41 5.94 0.11 9.57
C LYS A 41 5.74 -0.17 8.09
N ILE A 42 6.15 0.73 7.20
CA ILE A 42 6.06 0.55 5.74
C ILE A 42 7.20 -0.37 5.28
N ILE A 43 7.07 -1.65 5.62
CA ILE A 43 8.06 -2.69 5.32
C ILE A 43 7.45 -3.84 4.53
N ASP A 44 8.24 -4.45 3.66
CA ASP A 44 7.82 -5.47 2.68
C ASP A 44 7.49 -6.84 3.30
N THR A 45 7.53 -6.92 4.63
CA THR A 45 7.18 -8.10 5.43
C THR A 45 5.87 -7.95 6.19
N ASP A 46 5.35 -6.72 6.33
CA ASP A 46 4.11 -6.49 7.05
C ASP A 46 2.90 -6.93 6.21
N PRO A 47 2.03 -7.83 6.71
CA PRO A 47 0.90 -8.35 5.94
C PRO A 47 -0.09 -7.28 5.48
N LEU A 48 -0.32 -6.21 6.27
CA LEU A 48 -1.24 -5.14 5.91
C LEU A 48 -0.63 -4.21 4.87
N ILE A 49 0.67 -3.91 4.97
CA ILE A 49 1.38 -3.13 3.93
C ILE A 49 1.41 -3.89 2.61
N ILE A 50 1.78 -5.18 2.64
CA ILE A 50 1.76 -6.02 1.43
C ILE A 50 0.35 -6.02 0.82
N ARG A 51 -0.70 -6.12 1.65
CA ARG A 51 -2.08 -6.13 1.17
C ARG A 51 -2.48 -4.78 0.57
N ALA A 52 -2.16 -3.66 1.22
CA ALA A 52 -2.46 -2.32 0.72
C ALA A 52 -1.79 -2.07 -0.64
N VAL A 53 -0.49 -2.32 -0.74
CA VAL A 53 0.27 -2.19 -1.99
C VAL A 53 -0.30 -3.11 -3.08
N THR A 54 -0.63 -4.36 -2.75
CA THR A 54 -1.21 -5.29 -3.72
C THR A 54 -2.53 -4.78 -4.31
N VAL A 55 -3.41 -4.25 -3.47
CA VAL A 55 -4.72 -3.74 -3.90
C VAL A 55 -4.55 -2.44 -4.70
N TYR A 56 -3.62 -1.57 -4.30
CA TYR A 56 -3.28 -0.35 -5.05
C TYR A 56 -2.77 -0.68 -6.47
N CYS A 57 -1.81 -1.61 -6.59
CA CYS A 57 -1.31 -2.05 -7.89
C CYS A 57 -2.44 -2.65 -8.75
N LYS A 58 -3.35 -3.43 -8.15
CA LYS A 58 -4.51 -3.98 -8.88
C LYS A 58 -5.47 -2.93 -9.39
N ALA A 59 -5.72 -1.88 -8.59
CA ALA A 59 -6.58 -0.77 -9.01
C ALA A 59 -6.01 -0.07 -10.26
N ASN A 60 -4.71 0.22 -10.24
CA ASN A 60 -4.04 0.95 -11.32
C ASN A 60 -3.72 0.09 -12.56
N TYR A 61 -3.60 -1.22 -12.39
CA TYR A 61 -3.33 -2.16 -13.47
C TYR A 61 -4.61 -2.76 -14.08
N SER A 62 -5.77 -2.54 -13.46
CA SER A 62 -7.05 -3.06 -13.97
C SER A 62 -7.50 -2.30 -15.22
N THR A 63 -7.86 -3.05 -16.27
CA THR A 63 -8.46 -2.50 -17.50
C THR A 63 -9.98 -2.31 -17.39
N ASP A 64 -10.62 -2.97 -16.41
CA ASP A 64 -12.04 -2.78 -16.11
C ASP A 64 -12.19 -1.66 -15.06
N GLY A 65 -12.91 -0.59 -15.42
CA GLY A 65 -13.13 0.55 -14.54
C GLY A 65 -13.90 0.20 -13.26
N LYS A 66 -14.83 -0.77 -13.30
CA LYS A 66 -15.56 -1.20 -12.11
C LYS A 66 -14.69 -2.01 -11.17
N GLU A 67 -13.82 -2.86 -11.70
CA GLU A 67 -12.86 -3.57 -10.86
C GLU A 67 -11.82 -2.61 -10.28
N ALA A 68 -11.33 -1.66 -11.09
CA ALA A 68 -10.41 -0.62 -10.65
C ALA A 68 -10.97 0.18 -9.46
N GLU A 69 -12.22 0.65 -9.58
CA GLU A 69 -12.93 1.39 -8.53
C GLU A 69 -13.05 0.55 -7.24
N ARG A 70 -13.48 -0.71 -7.35
CA ARG A 70 -13.60 -1.62 -6.18
C ARG A 70 -12.28 -1.87 -5.48
N PHE A 71 -11.19 -2.00 -6.24
CA PHE A 71 -9.85 -2.12 -5.64
C PHE A 71 -9.42 -0.80 -5.00
N GLN A 72 -9.68 0.35 -5.64
CA GLN A 72 -9.37 1.65 -5.05
C GLN A 72 -10.13 1.87 -3.74
N GLU A 73 -11.43 1.57 -3.67
CA GLU A 73 -12.21 1.62 -2.44
C GLU A 73 -11.63 0.72 -1.35
N SER A 74 -11.24 -0.52 -1.71
CA SER A 74 -10.60 -1.43 -0.77
C SER A 74 -9.26 -0.89 -0.27
N TYR A 75 -8.48 -0.23 -1.12
CA TYR A 75 -7.22 0.41 -0.73
C TYR A 75 -7.47 1.54 0.27
N GLU A 76 -8.42 2.43 -0.02
CA GLU A 76 -8.77 3.55 0.86
C GLU A 76 -9.27 3.08 2.22
N MET A 77 -10.05 2.00 2.29
CA MET A 77 -10.47 1.41 3.56
C MET A 77 -9.28 0.88 4.36
N ILE A 78 -8.37 0.12 3.74
CA ILE A 78 -7.18 -0.41 4.43
C ILE A 78 -6.31 0.75 4.94
N LYS A 79 -6.08 1.76 4.10
CA LYS A 79 -5.32 2.96 4.45
C LYS A 79 -5.93 3.67 5.65
N THR A 80 -7.23 3.92 5.62
CA THR A 80 -7.98 4.53 6.73
C THR A 80 -7.88 3.71 8.01
N HIS A 81 -8.00 2.38 7.93
CA HIS A 81 -7.86 1.53 9.11
C HIS A 81 -6.45 1.58 9.71
N MET A 82 -5.41 1.66 8.89
CA MET A 82 -4.04 1.80 9.37
C MET A 82 -3.81 3.17 10.01
N THR A 83 -4.31 4.25 9.41
CA THR A 83 -4.12 5.61 9.95
C THR A 83 -4.93 5.88 11.22
N LEU A 84 -5.99 5.10 11.48
CA LEU A 84 -6.73 5.16 12.74
C LEU A 84 -6.15 4.24 13.84
N SER A 85 -5.20 3.37 13.49
CA SER A 85 -4.62 2.40 14.45
C SER A 85 -3.33 2.93 15.05
N CYS A 86 -3.24 2.94 16.38
CA CYS A 86 -2.03 3.31 17.12
C CYS A 86 -0.82 2.39 16.81
N ASP A 87 -1.05 1.21 16.23
CA ASP A 87 0.03 0.28 15.84
C ASP A 87 0.80 0.76 14.60
N TYR A 88 0.17 1.63 13.80
CA TYR A 88 0.66 2.12 12.51
C TYR A 88 0.82 3.64 12.46
N THR A 89 0.33 4.37 13.45
CA THR A 89 0.53 5.82 13.59
C THR A 89 1.35 6.13 14.83
N ASP A 90 2.05 7.27 14.80
CA ASP A 90 2.72 7.73 16.01
C ASP A 90 1.64 8.12 17.03
N THR A 91 1.65 7.50 18.20
CA THR A 91 0.83 8.02 19.28
C THR A 91 1.43 9.38 19.62
N ILE A 92 0.68 10.46 19.37
CA ILE A 92 0.95 11.74 20.00
C ILE A 92 0.86 11.45 21.50
N THR A 93 2.00 11.13 22.09
CA THR A 93 2.19 11.14 23.52
C THR A 93 2.22 12.63 23.84
N ASP A 94 1.10 13.14 24.35
CA ASP A 94 1.05 14.40 25.07
C ASP A 94 1.94 14.28 26.32
N GLU A 95 3.25 14.19 26.13
CA GLU A 95 4.27 14.38 27.15
C GLU A 95 4.93 15.73 26.90
N THR A 96 4.21 16.80 27.25
CA THR A 96 4.73 18.15 27.53
C THR A 96 3.56 18.99 28.08
N VAL A 97 3.53 19.58 29.27
CA VAL A 97 4.49 19.82 30.37
C VAL A 97 3.66 20.09 31.65
N GLU A 98 4.24 19.73 32.80
CA GLU A 98 3.98 20.14 34.21
C GLU A 98 2.77 21.04 34.56
#